data_AF-A0A0H5Q729-F1
#
_entry.id   AF-A0A0H5Q729-F1
#
_cell.length_a   1.000
_cell.length_b   1.000
_cell.length_c   1.000
_cell.angle_alpha   90.00
_cell.angle_beta   90.00
_cell.angle_gamma   90.00
#
_symmetry.space_group_name_H-M   'P 1'
#
loop_
_entity.id
_entity.type
_entity.pdbx_description
1 polymer ?
#
loop_
_entity_poly.entity_id
_entity_poly.type
_entity_poly.pdbx_seq_one_letter_code
_entity_poly.pdbx_strand_id
1 'polypeptide(L)' 'MSEEANTIRKALLNLGYRKGGKVRVYYKALNRSEVFVDNSRIGIFDFARNAFVD' A
#
# COMPACT_ATOMS: atom_id res chain seq x y z
N MET A 1 8.41 -6.08 11.46
CA MET A 1 7.56 -5.32 10.51
C MET A 1 8.41 -5.03 9.29
N SER A 2 8.01 -5.48 8.11
CA SER A 2 8.76 -5.20 6.88
C SER A 2 8.70 -3.71 6.55
N GLU A 3 9.84 -3.11 6.21
CA GLU A 3 10.00 -1.69 5.87
C GLU A 3 8.97 -1.21 4.84
N GLU A 4 8.63 -2.07 3.89
CA GLU A 4 7.64 -1.87 2.83
C GLU A 4 6.22 -1.57 3.35
N ALA A 5 5.78 -2.28 4.40
CA ALA A 5 4.45 -2.08 4.98
C ALA A 5 4.34 -0.70 5.65
N ASN A 6 5.43 -0.18 6.21
CA ASN A 6 5.47 1.16 6.77
C ASN A 6 5.42 2.24 5.67
N THR A 7 6.10 2.01 4.54
CA THR A 7 6.06 2.91 3.37
C THR A 7 4.65 3.00 2.81
N ILE A 8 3.99 1.86 2.56
CA ILE A 8 2.60 1.83 2.10
C ILE A 8 1.68 2.54 3.12
N ARG A 9 1.87 2.29 4.42
CA ARG A 9 1.06 2.93 5.46
C ARG A 9 1.20 4.46 5.46
N LYS A 10 2.40 4.99 5.25
CA LYS A 10 2.63 6.43 5.09
C LYS A 10 1.93 6.98 3.84
N ALA A 11 2.03 6.27 2.72
CA ALA A 11 1.35 6.66 1.48
C ALA A 11 -0.18 6.69 1.65
N LEU A 12 -0.76 5.68 2.33
CA LEU A 12 -2.18 5.63 2.66
C LEU A 12 -2.63 6.81 3.55
N LEU A 13 -1.82 7.20 4.55
CA LEU A 13 -2.11 8.37 5.39
C LEU A 13 -2.16 9.66 4.55
N ASN A 14 -1.25 9.83 3.59
CA ASN A 14 -1.25 10.98 2.68
C ASN A 14 -2.49 11.02 1.76
N LEU A 15 -3.07 9.87 1.44
CA LEU A 15 -4.34 9.76 0.69
C LEU A 15 -5.59 9.95 1.57
N GLY A 16 -5.44 10.19 2.87
CA GLY A 16 -6.55 10.41 3.80
C GLY A 16 -7.09 9.14 4.47
N TYR A 17 -6.48 7.97 4.24
CA TYR A 17 -6.84 6.76 4.98
C TYR A 17 -6.39 6.88 6.43
N ARG A 18 -7.34 6.83 7.37
CA ARG A 18 -7.06 7.02 8.81
C ARG A 18 -6.48 5.75 9.43
N LYS A 19 -5.72 5.93 10.52
CA LYS A 19 -5.23 4.82 11.36
C LYS A 19 -6.44 4.01 11.87
N GLY A 20 -6.54 2.75 11.45
CA GLY A 20 -7.57 1.81 11.94
C GLY A 20 -7.76 0.62 11.01
N GLY A 21 -7.64 0.84 9.70
CA GLY A 21 -7.85 -0.21 8.71
C GLY A 21 -6.75 -1.27 8.70
N LYS A 22 -7.14 -2.54 8.51
CA LYS A 22 -6.21 -3.64 8.31
C LYS A 22 -5.63 -3.56 6.90
N VAL A 23 -4.36 -3.17 6.80
CA VAL A 23 -3.62 -3.14 5.53
C VAL A 23 -3.15 -4.55 5.19
N ARG A 24 -3.53 -5.05 4.02
CA ARG A 24 -3.01 -6.29 3.43
C ARG A 24 -2.29 -5.93 2.13
N VAL A 25 -1.11 -6.50 1.95
CA VAL A 25 -0.25 -6.25 0.79
C VAL A 25 -0.05 -7.58 0.08
N TYR A 26 -0.53 -7.69 -1.15
CA TYR A 26 -0.32 -8.85 -2.02
C TYR A 26 0.75 -8.48 -3.04
N TYR A 27 1.93 -9.07 -2.92
CA TYR A 27 3.05 -8.80 -3.83
C TYR A 27 2.75 -9.37 -5.22
N LYS A 28 2.84 -8.53 -6.26
CA LYS A 28 2.68 -8.95 -7.65
C LYS A 28 3.73 -8.26 -8.53
N ALA A 29 4.78 -9.01 -8.83
CA ALA A 29 5.91 -8.67 -9.71
C ALA A 29 6.87 -7.55 -9.24
N LEU A 30 8.14 -7.94 -9.08
CA LEU A 30 9.42 -7.20 -8.98
C LEU A 30 9.52 -5.91 -8.14
N ASN A 31 8.56 -4.98 -8.19
CA ASN A 31 8.54 -3.75 -7.37
C ASN A 31 7.11 -3.19 -7.18
N ARG A 32 6.10 -4.02 -7.43
CA ARG A 32 4.69 -3.63 -7.34
C ARG A 32 3.95 -4.53 -6.37
N SER A 33 3.12 -3.90 -5.55
CA SER A 33 2.27 -4.61 -4.61
C SER A 33 0.85 -4.07 -4.65
N GLU A 34 -0.10 -5.00 -4.69
CA GLU A 34 -1.50 -4.68 -4.60
C GLU A 34 -1.87 -4.45 -3.13
N VAL A 35 -2.40 -3.28 -2.83
CA VAL A 35 -2.70 -2.83 -1.48
C VAL A 35 -4.20 -2.93 -1.26
N PHE A 36 -4.57 -3.55 -0.14
CA PHE A 36 -5.94 -3.66 0.32
C PHE A 36 -6.05 -3.04 1.72
N VAL A 37 -7.12 -2.32 1.97
CA VAL A 37 -7.48 -1.78 3.29
C VAL A 37 -8.87 -2.30 3.64
N ASP A 38 -9.01 -2.99 4.77
CA ASP A 38 -10.29 -3.57 5.21
C ASP A 38 -10.95 -4.45 4.14
N ASN A 39 -10.13 -5.26 3.47
CA ASN A 39 -10.49 -6.13 2.34
C ASN A 39 -10.93 -5.40 1.05
N SER A 40 -10.90 -4.07 1.02
CA SER A 40 -11.13 -3.29 -0.20
C SER A 40 -9.81 -3.04 -0.92
N ARG A 41 -9.75 -3.33 -2.22
CA ARG A 41 -8.58 -3.02 -3.07
C ARG A 41 -8.45 -1.51 -3.18
N ILE A 42 -7.29 -0.97 -2.79
CA ILE A 42 -6.98 0.45 -2.94
C ILE A 42 -6.30 0.72 -4.27
N GLY A 43 -5.42 -0.18 -4.70
CA GLY A 43 -4.70 -0.05 -5.97
C GLY A 43 -3.32 -0.72 -5.90
N ILE A 44 -2.50 -0.41 -6.90
CA ILE A 44 -1.13 -0.93 -7.00
C ILE A 44 -0.15 0.14 -6.51
N PHE A 45 0.65 -0.21 -5.51
CA PHE A 45 1.76 0.61 -5.05
C PHE A 45 3.04 0.19 -5.78
N ASP A 46 3.70 1.16 -6.41
CA ASP A 46 4.99 0.98 -7.08
C ASP A 46 6.10 1.52 -6.19
N PHE A 47 6.96 0.61 -5.71
CA PHE A 47 8.05 0.96 -4.80
C PHE A 47 9.18 1.73 -5.48
N ALA A 48 9.37 1.58 -6.80
CA ALA A 48 10.38 2.35 -7.53
C ALA A 48 9.95 3.82 -7.68
N ARG A 49 8.65 4.07 -7.82
CA ARG A 49 8.08 5.44 -7.87
C ARG A 49 7.66 5.98 -6.51
N ASN A 50 7.65 5.13 -5.48
CA ASN A 50 7.14 5.41 -4.15
C ASN A 50 5.71 6.02 -4.18
N ALA A 51 4.86 5.50 -5.06
CA ALA A 51 3.55 6.05 -5.35
C ALA A 51 2.55 4.97 -5.78
N PHE A 52 1.26 5.26 -5.65
CA PHE A 52 0.21 4.46 -6.28
C PHE A 52 0.17 4.74 -7.79
N VAL A 53 0.13 3.69 -8.60
CA VAL A 53 0.24 3.75 -10.08
C VAL A 53 -0.91 3.07 -10.83
N ASP A 54 -1.90 2.58 -10.09
CA ASP A 54 -3.20 2.15 -10.64
C ASP A 54 -4.08 3.38 -10.90
#